data_AF-A0A950GTJ0-F1
#
_entry.id   AF-A0A950GTJ0-F1
#
_cell.length_a   1.000
_cell.length_b   1.000
_cell.length_c   1.000
_cell.angle_alpha   90.00
_cell.angle_beta   90.00
_cell.angle_gamma   90.00
#
_symmetry.space_group_name_H-M   'P 1'
#
loop_
_entity.id
_entity.type
_entity.pdbx_description
1 polymer ?
#
loop_
_entity_poly.entity_id
_entity_poly.type
_entity_poly.pdbx_seq_one_letter_code
_entity_poly.pdbx_strand_id
1 'polypeptide(L)'
;MFTQILDPTGNLFVTWLVALIPVALLLFLLAGLRMSAWLAVLIGSVVTFLLGIWVWHMPFSDGLLAYLYGSATGVWNVDWITFWGVILFNTLVTTGAFEKLRRWLIQQGTRDVRVQTILFAWAFGALLEGLVGFGYPW
;
A
#
# COMPACT_ATOMS: atom_id res chain seq x y z
N MET A 1 4.68 -27.73 -0.43
CA MET A 1 5.16 -26.45 0.11
C MET A 1 6.51 -26.20 -0.52
N PHE A 2 6.55 -25.26 -1.46
CA PHE A 2 7.79 -24.82 -2.10
C PHE A 2 8.84 -24.39 -1.05
N THR A 3 10.07 -24.87 -1.21
CA THR A 3 11.23 -24.45 -0.43
C THR A 3 12.09 -23.54 -1.28
N GLN A 4 12.24 -22.29 -0.86
CA GLN A 4 13.00 -21.31 -1.61
C GLN A 4 14.47 -21.71 -1.73
N ILE A 5 14.96 -21.71 -2.97
CA ILE A 5 16.38 -21.87 -3.27
C ILE A 5 17.06 -20.52 -3.04
N LEU A 6 18.08 -20.50 -2.17
CA LEU A 6 18.81 -19.27 -1.83
C LEU A 6 19.71 -18.79 -2.98
N ASP A 7 20.20 -19.72 -3.80
CA ASP A 7 21.04 -19.41 -4.96
C ASP A 7 20.54 -20.12 -6.24
N PRO A 8 19.43 -19.66 -6.82
CA PRO A 8 18.87 -20.24 -8.05
C PRO A 8 19.77 -20.04 -9.29
N THR A 9 20.67 -19.06 -9.27
CA THR A 9 21.53 -18.73 -10.43
C THR A 9 22.94 -19.33 -10.33
N GLY A 10 23.28 -19.96 -9.19
CA GLY A 10 24.63 -20.44 -8.90
C GLY A 10 25.64 -19.35 -8.56
N ASN A 11 25.18 -18.09 -8.45
CA ASN A 11 25.94 -16.96 -7.96
C ASN A 11 25.04 -16.03 -7.15
N LEU A 12 25.32 -15.93 -5.86
CA LEU A 12 24.56 -15.11 -4.91
C LEU A 12 24.44 -13.64 -5.35
N PHE A 13 25.47 -13.06 -5.97
CA PHE A 13 25.44 -11.68 -6.44
C PHE A 13 24.42 -11.49 -7.59
N VAL A 14 24.37 -12.43 -8.52
CA VAL A 14 23.42 -12.40 -9.64
C VAL A 14 22.00 -12.65 -9.12
N THR A 15 21.84 -13.61 -8.21
CA THR A 15 20.56 -13.86 -7.53
C THR A 15 20.03 -12.59 -6.84
N TRP A 16 20.90 -11.85 -6.15
CA TRP A 16 20.54 -10.59 -5.49
C TRP A 16 20.10 -9.52 -6.50
N LEU A 17 20.83 -9.34 -7.61
CA LEU A 17 20.44 -8.41 -8.67
C LEU A 17 19.08 -8.74 -9.27
N VAL A 18 18.81 -10.03 -9.50
CA VAL A 18 17.52 -10.50 -10.03
C VAL A 18 16.39 -10.27 -9.01
N ALA A 19 16.65 -10.50 -7.73
CA ALA A 19 15.69 -10.25 -6.66
C ALA A 19 15.33 -8.75 -6.51
N LEU A 20 16.20 -7.83 -6.95
CA LEU A 20 15.92 -6.39 -6.96
C LEU A 20 15.02 -5.93 -8.10
N ILE A 21 14.85 -6.73 -9.16
CA ILE A 21 14.11 -6.34 -10.37
C ILE A 21 12.70 -5.82 -10.04
N PRO A 22 11.87 -6.48 -9.22
CA PRO A 22 10.52 -5.98 -8.91
C PRO A 22 10.52 -4.59 -8.27
N VAL A 23 11.45 -4.35 -7.34
CA VAL A 23 11.55 -3.07 -6.61
C VAL A 23 12.03 -1.97 -7.55
N ALA A 24 13.09 -2.23 -8.32
CA ALA A 24 13.60 -1.28 -9.31
C ALA A 24 12.56 -0.95 -10.38
N LEU A 25 11.82 -1.97 -10.85
CA LEU A 25 10.73 -1.80 -11.81
C LEU A 25 9.62 -0.92 -11.24
N LEU A 26 9.15 -1.19 -10.02
CA LEU A 26 8.12 -0.37 -9.37
C LEU A 26 8.55 1.09 -9.24
N LEU A 27 9.78 1.33 -8.76
CA LEU A 27 10.33 2.68 -8.65
C LEU A 27 10.43 3.37 -10.01
N PHE A 28 10.86 2.66 -11.04
CA PHE A 28 10.95 3.19 -12.39
C PHE A 28 9.55 3.54 -12.96
N LEU A 29 8.57 2.67 -12.79
CA LEU A 29 7.20 2.89 -13.27
C LEU A 29 6.53 4.08 -12.56
N LEU A 30 6.74 4.22 -11.25
CA LEU A 30 6.14 5.28 -10.43
C LEU A 30 6.88 6.61 -10.55
N ALA A 31 8.20 6.63 -10.37
CA ALA A 31 8.98 7.87 -10.34
C ALA A 31 9.43 8.31 -11.74
N GLY A 32 9.82 7.35 -12.58
CA GLY A 32 10.30 7.60 -13.94
C GLY A 32 9.16 7.86 -14.92
N LEU A 33 8.26 6.89 -15.08
CA LEU A 33 7.13 6.98 -16.03
C LEU A 33 5.90 7.69 -15.47
N ARG A 34 5.84 7.94 -14.15
CA ARG A 34 4.70 8.57 -13.47
C ARG A 34 3.37 7.87 -13.78
N MET A 35 3.42 6.55 -13.90
CA MET A 35 2.25 5.73 -14.19
C MET A 35 1.33 5.66 -12.97
N SER A 36 0.05 5.40 -13.18
CA SER A 36 -0.90 5.21 -12.08
C SER A 36 -0.46 4.06 -11.17
N ALA A 37 -0.56 4.27 -9.85
CA ALA A 37 -0.05 3.32 -8.86
C ALA A 37 -0.65 1.92 -9.00
N TRP A 38 -1.96 1.84 -9.25
CA TRP A 38 -2.65 0.56 -9.42
C TRP A 38 -2.10 -0.25 -10.61
N LEU A 39 -1.74 0.43 -11.72
CA LEU A 39 -1.19 -0.23 -12.90
C LEU A 39 0.27 -0.64 -12.67
N ALA A 40 1.05 0.20 -11.98
CA ALA A 40 2.45 -0.10 -11.66
C ALA A 40 2.56 -1.33 -10.75
N VAL A 41 1.73 -1.41 -9.72
CA VAL A 41 1.68 -2.56 -8.80
C VAL A 41 1.24 -3.83 -9.54
N LEU A 42 0.26 -3.75 -10.44
CA LEU A 42 -0.19 -4.90 -11.23
C LEU A 42 0.91 -5.44 -12.17
N ILE A 43 1.62 -4.55 -12.86
CA ILE A 43 2.76 -4.96 -13.70
C ILE A 43 3.88 -5.56 -12.84
N GLY A 44 4.22 -4.90 -11.73
CA GLY A 44 5.23 -5.38 -10.79
C GLY A 44 4.90 -6.75 -10.20
N SER A 45 3.63 -7.00 -9.86
CA SER A 45 3.19 -8.29 -9.32
C SER A 45 3.29 -9.41 -10.36
N VAL A 46 2.90 -9.17 -11.61
CA VAL A 46 3.05 -10.12 -12.71
C VAL A 46 4.53 -10.43 -12.97
N VAL A 47 5.39 -9.42 -13.02
CA VAL A 47 6.84 -9.63 -13.21
C VAL A 47 7.43 -10.43 -12.06
N THR A 48 7.05 -10.13 -10.81
CA THR A 48 7.51 -10.87 -9.63
C THR A 48 7.09 -12.34 -9.69
N PHE A 49 5.85 -12.60 -10.09
CA PHE A 49 5.33 -13.96 -10.25
C PHE A 49 6.10 -14.74 -11.32
N LEU A 50 6.36 -14.13 -12.47
CA LEU A 50 7.13 -14.74 -13.56
C LEU A 50 8.59 -15.04 -13.15
N LEU A 51 9.23 -14.13 -12.40
CA LEU A 51 10.55 -14.37 -11.83
C LEU A 51 10.55 -15.55 -10.86
N GLY A 52 9.53 -15.68 -10.02
CA GLY A 52 9.38 -16.83 -9.12
C GLY A 52 9.35 -18.16 -9.88
N ILE A 53 8.60 -18.23 -10.98
CA ILE A 53 8.50 -19.45 -11.80
C ILE A 53 9.81 -19.75 -12.53
N TRP A 54 10.38 -18.76 -13.24
CA TRP A 54 11.50 -19.01 -14.15
C TRP A 54 12.86 -19.00 -13.48
N VAL A 55 13.07 -18.20 -12.43
CA VAL A 55 14.36 -18.09 -11.76
C VAL A 55 14.38 -19.01 -10.54
N TRP A 56 13.38 -18.91 -9.67
CA TRP A 56 13.30 -19.74 -8.46
C TRP A 56 12.71 -21.13 -8.70
N HIS A 57 12.35 -21.47 -9.95
CA HIS A 57 11.79 -22.77 -10.33
C HIS A 57 10.56 -23.14 -9.49
N MET A 58 9.79 -22.13 -9.12
CA MET A 58 8.64 -22.30 -8.25
C MET A 58 7.51 -23.01 -9.00
N PRO A 59 6.92 -24.07 -8.43
CA PRO A 59 5.77 -24.74 -9.03
C PRO A 59 4.62 -23.73 -9.24
N PHE A 60 4.04 -23.74 -10.44
CA PHE A 60 2.97 -22.80 -10.80
C PHE A 60 1.79 -22.84 -9.82
N SER A 61 1.41 -24.03 -9.34
CA SER A 61 0.33 -24.21 -8.35
C SER A 61 0.61 -23.48 -7.05
N ASP A 62 1.81 -23.67 -6.50
CA ASP A 62 2.22 -23.06 -5.23
C ASP A 62 2.34 -21.55 -5.39
N GLY A 63 2.78 -21.07 -6.56
CA GLY A 63 2.81 -19.64 -6.86
C GLY A 63 1.46 -19.01 -7.01
N LEU A 64 0.54 -19.64 -7.71
CA LEU A 64 -0.80 -19.09 -7.87
C LEU A 64 -1.49 -18.99 -6.50
N LEU A 65 -1.33 -20.01 -5.65
CA LEU A 65 -1.83 -20.00 -4.28
C LEU A 65 -1.21 -18.85 -3.46
N ALA A 66 0.12 -18.67 -3.52
CA ALA A 66 0.80 -17.59 -2.81
C ALA A 66 0.35 -16.20 -3.29
N TYR A 67 0.22 -16.02 -4.61
CA TYR A 67 -0.26 -14.78 -5.22
C TYR A 67 -1.69 -14.44 -4.77
N LEU A 68 -2.59 -15.40 -4.85
CA LEU A 68 -3.99 -15.22 -4.44
C LEU A 68 -4.11 -14.98 -2.95
N TYR A 69 -3.37 -15.73 -2.13
CA TYR A 69 -3.35 -15.54 -0.69
C TYR A 69 -2.87 -14.14 -0.32
N GLY A 70 -1.72 -13.70 -0.86
CA GLY A 70 -1.21 -12.34 -0.63
C GLY A 70 -2.17 -11.25 -1.10
N SER A 71 -2.80 -11.44 -2.26
CA SER A 71 -3.83 -10.52 -2.77
C SER A 71 -5.04 -10.45 -1.84
N ALA A 72 -5.56 -11.60 -1.39
CA ALA A 72 -6.67 -11.66 -0.44
C ALA A 72 -6.32 -11.04 0.91
N THR A 73 -5.09 -11.23 1.41
CA THR A 73 -4.60 -10.56 2.62
C THR A 73 -4.56 -9.03 2.45
N GLY A 74 -4.11 -8.54 1.29
CA GLY A 74 -4.15 -7.10 0.97
C GLY A 74 -5.58 -6.55 0.97
N VAL A 75 -6.49 -7.24 0.28
CA VAL A 75 -7.91 -6.87 0.23
C VAL A 75 -8.53 -6.84 1.64
N TRP A 76 -8.25 -7.86 2.46
CA TRP A 76 -8.80 -7.95 3.80
C TRP A 76 -8.23 -6.92 4.77
N ASN A 77 -6.91 -6.72 4.77
CA ASN A 77 -6.26 -5.86 5.76
C ASN A 77 -6.29 -4.37 5.39
N VAL A 78 -6.23 -4.03 4.10
CA VAL A 78 -6.08 -2.63 3.64
C VAL A 78 -7.34 -2.14 2.92
N ASP A 79 -7.81 -2.89 1.91
CA ASP A 79 -8.94 -2.42 1.10
C ASP A 79 -10.24 -2.40 1.91
N TRP A 80 -10.40 -3.33 2.86
CA TRP A 80 -11.58 -3.39 3.74
C TRP A 80 -11.80 -2.11 4.55
N ILE A 81 -10.74 -1.60 5.18
CA ILE A 81 -10.81 -0.36 5.98
C ILE A 81 -11.05 0.85 5.08
N THR A 82 -10.36 0.89 3.94
CA THR A 82 -10.52 1.97 2.95
C THR A 82 -11.94 2.03 2.41
N PHE A 83 -12.52 0.87 2.08
CA PHE A 83 -13.90 0.74 1.60
C PHE A 83 -14.91 1.28 2.62
N TRP A 84 -14.84 0.83 3.87
CA TRP A 84 -15.72 1.32 4.93
C TRP A 84 -15.49 2.80 5.25
N GLY A 85 -14.24 3.27 5.19
CA GLY A 85 -13.89 4.68 5.34
C GLY A 85 -14.56 5.56 4.30
N VAL A 86 -14.55 5.14 3.02
CA VAL A 86 -15.22 5.85 1.93
C VAL A 86 -16.74 5.82 2.10
N ILE A 87 -17.33 4.70 2.52
CA ILE A 87 -18.77 4.61 2.81
C ILE A 87 -19.17 5.56 3.95
N LEU A 88 -18.43 5.54 5.05
CA LEU A 88 -18.66 6.42 6.19
C LEU A 88 -18.58 7.89 5.76
N PHE A 89 -17.52 8.26 5.03
CA PHE A 89 -17.33 9.60 4.52
C PHE A 89 -18.49 10.04 3.63
N ASN A 90 -18.87 9.23 2.63
CA ASN A 90 -19.99 9.53 1.73
C ASN A 90 -21.32 9.64 2.49
N THR A 91 -21.51 8.83 3.53
CA THR A 91 -22.69 8.91 4.41
C THR A 91 -22.71 10.23 5.18
N LEU A 92 -21.58 10.65 5.77
CA LEU A 92 -21.45 11.91 6.49
C LEU A 92 -21.68 13.13 5.59
N VAL A 93 -21.22 13.06 4.33
CA VAL A 93 -21.44 14.11 3.33
C VAL A 93 -22.92 14.16 2.93
N THR A 94 -23.52 13.03 2.58
CA THR A 94 -24.91 12.94 2.12
C THR A 94 -25.91 13.34 3.20
N THR A 95 -25.65 13.00 4.46
CA THR A 95 -26.48 13.39 5.61
C THR A 95 -26.29 14.85 6.05
N GLY A 96 -25.31 15.55 5.48
CA GLY A 96 -24.91 16.90 5.90
C GLY A 96 -24.26 16.96 7.29
N ALA A 97 -23.97 15.82 7.91
CA ALA A 97 -23.28 15.74 9.20
C ALA A 97 -21.87 16.32 9.11
N PHE A 98 -21.18 16.08 7.98
CA PHE A 98 -19.86 16.64 7.74
C PHE A 98 -19.87 18.17 7.73
N GLU A 99 -20.87 18.79 7.07
CA GLU A 99 -20.98 20.26 7.03
C GLU A 99 -21.37 20.83 8.41
N LYS A 100 -22.20 20.12 9.19
CA LYS A 100 -22.48 20.50 10.59
C LYS A 100 -21.20 20.47 11.44
N LEU A 101 -20.39 19.43 11.33
CA LEU A 101 -19.11 19.30 12.01
C LEU A 101 -18.17 20.45 11.62
N ARG A 102 -18.04 20.74 10.32
CA ARG A 102 -17.22 21.84 9.79
C ARG A 102 -17.64 23.20 10.37
N ARG A 103 -18.94 23.50 10.36
CA ARG A 103 -19.46 24.76 10.94
C ARG A 103 -19.19 24.85 12.43
N TRP A 104 -19.39 23.77 13.17
CA TRP A 104 -19.08 23.73 14.60
C TRP A 104 -17.60 24.00 14.87
N LEU A 105 -16.70 23.39 14.09
CA LEU A 105 -15.25 23.60 14.20
C LEU A 105 -14.86 25.06 13.95
N ILE A 106 -15.49 25.75 13.00
CA ILE A 106 -15.23 27.17 12.72
C ILE A 106 -15.79 28.08 13.82
N GLN A 107 -16.97 27.76 14.35
CA GLN A 107 -17.66 28.60 15.32
C GLN A 107 -17.13 28.45 16.75
N GLN A 108 -16.81 27.21 17.14
CA GLN A 108 -16.38 26.85 18.51
C GLN A 108 -14.88 26.57 18.60
N GLY A 109 -14.19 26.46 17.46
CA GLY A 109 -12.75 26.24 17.42
C GLY A 109 -11.99 27.41 18.05
N THR A 110 -10.90 27.06 18.75
CA THR A 110 -10.02 28.07 19.33
C THR A 110 -9.39 28.94 18.24
N ARG A 111 -9.30 30.25 18.49
CA ARG A 111 -8.62 31.21 17.61
C ARG A 111 -7.11 31.27 17.85
N ASP A 112 -6.61 30.54 18.85
CA ASP A 112 -5.19 30.48 19.13
C ASP A 112 -4.46 29.64 18.06
N VAL A 113 -3.59 30.32 17.30
CA VAL A 113 -2.77 29.73 16.25
C VAL A 113 -1.90 28.58 16.76
N ARG A 114 -1.45 28.63 18.02
CA ARG A 114 -0.60 27.58 18.61
C ARG A 114 -1.34 26.26 18.72
N VAL A 115 -2.57 26.31 19.24
CA VAL A 115 -3.41 25.12 19.40
C VAL A 115 -3.86 24.60 18.03
N GLN A 116 -4.18 25.48 17.08
CA GLN A 116 -4.49 25.07 15.70
C GLN A 116 -3.29 24.38 15.03
N THR A 117 -2.08 24.89 15.23
CA THR A 117 -0.86 24.29 14.67
C THR A 117 -0.62 22.89 15.21
N ILE A 118 -0.81 22.68 16.53
CA ILE A 118 -0.70 21.36 17.15
C ILE A 118 -1.77 20.41 16.61
N LEU A 119 -3.02 20.88 16.46
CA LEU A 119 -4.11 20.09 15.88
C LEU A 119 -3.82 19.67 14.45
N PHE A 120 -3.30 20.58 13.60
CA PHE A 120 -2.92 20.23 12.24
C PHE A 120 -1.75 19.26 12.20
N ALA A 121 -0.72 19.46 13.04
CA ALA A 121 0.41 18.54 13.13
C ALA A 121 -0.05 17.13 13.54
N TRP A 122 -0.93 17.04 14.54
CA TRP A 122 -1.50 15.77 14.99
C TRP A 122 -2.36 15.11 13.91
N ALA A 123 -3.29 15.85 13.28
CA ALA A 123 -4.17 15.31 12.25
C ALA A 123 -3.40 14.87 11.00
N PHE A 124 -2.36 15.63 10.61
CA PHE A 124 -1.50 15.26 9.48
C PHE A 124 -0.64 14.05 9.81
N GLY A 125 -0.13 13.95 11.05
CA GLY A 125 0.57 12.76 11.55
C GLY A 125 -0.31 11.51 11.48
N ALA A 126 -1.53 11.58 12.03
CA ALA A 126 -2.50 10.48 11.97
C ALA A 126 -2.88 10.10 10.53
N LEU A 127 -2.96 11.08 9.61
CA LEU A 127 -3.18 10.83 8.19
C LEU A 127 -2.00 10.07 7.57
N LEU A 128 -0.77 10.48 7.83
CA LEU A 128 0.42 9.80 7.30
C LEU A 128 0.55 8.38 7.85
N GLU A 129 0.32 8.17 9.14
CA GLU A 129 0.29 6.83 9.75
C GLU A 129 -0.78 5.94 9.08
N GLY A 130 -1.97 6.50 8.83
CA GLY A 130 -3.04 5.79 8.11
C GLY A 130 -2.69 5.47 6.64
N LEU A 131 -1.98 6.35 5.95
CA LEU A 131 -1.56 6.17 4.54
C LEU A 131 -0.42 5.17 4.38
N VAL A 132 0.50 5.11 5.34
CA VAL A 132 1.58 4.10 5.39
C VAL A 132 1.02 2.73 5.74
N GLY A 133 -0.11 2.68 6.46
CA GLY A 133 -0.81 1.46 6.83
C GLY A 133 0.03 0.54 7.74
N PHE A 134 -0.33 -0.75 7.78
CA PHE A 134 0.33 -1.80 8.57
C PHE A 134 1.79 -2.13 8.15
N GLY A 135 2.43 -1.31 7.31
CA GLY A 135 3.73 -1.59 6.69
C GLY A 135 4.96 -1.01 7.40
N TYR A 136 4.80 -0.28 8.50
CA TYR A 136 5.93 0.29 9.25
C TYR A 136 6.48 -0.74 10.26
N PRO A 137 7.80 -1.00 10.31
CA PRO A 137 8.38 -1.80 11.37
C PRO A 137 8.45 -0.95 12.65
N TRP A 138 7.62 -1.28 13.64
CA TRP A 138 7.83 -0.85 15.03
C TRP A 138 8.87 -1.74 15.73
#